data_AF-H0EGP9-F1
#
_entry.id   AF-H0EGP9-F1
#
_cell.length_a   1.000
_cell.length_b   1.000
_cell.length_c   1.000
_cell.angle_alpha   90.00
_cell.angle_beta   90.00
_cell.angle_gamma   90.00
#
_symmetry.space_group_name_H-M   'P 1'
#
loop_
_entity.id
_entity.type
_entity.pdbx_description
1 polymer ?
#
loop_
_entity_poly.entity_id
_entity_poly.type
_entity_poly.pdbx_seq_one_letter_code
_entity_poly.pdbx_strand_id
1 'polypeptide(L)'
;MPAQTKKEAKAQQKAIRAEENKQRVEILAQITRHRAIDQENEGRNLMVECNFKPTSPVTIFGTGTAIGTMDIDQNILKSLEEYRSLTTDLKIKFVFPHPDEEWDSRIPQDQENFILEVAMITDTFENLKTFVVYFKVETNIENAWPQLRSAAHFYANKFRGWELWVCYMGEIVDKDNKPTGTPVYKQCGAGGPLDRSLSGWRKALDKRYGGGN
;
A
#
# COMPACT_ATOMS: atom_id res chain seq x y z
N MET A 1 36.35 31.56 23.81
CA MET A 1 35.22 30.97 24.57
C MET A 1 34.13 30.37 23.65
N PRO A 2 34.31 29.23 22.94
CA PRO A 2 33.27 28.64 22.08
C PRO A 2 32.79 27.23 22.49
N ALA A 3 33.36 26.64 23.54
CA ALA A 3 33.14 25.24 23.89
C ALA A 3 31.92 24.99 24.79
N GLN A 4 31.56 25.93 25.67
CA GLN A 4 30.41 25.83 26.58
C GLN A 4 29.07 25.87 25.83
N THR A 5 28.95 26.78 24.84
CA THR A 5 27.74 26.94 24.02
C THR A 5 27.42 25.72 23.15
N LYS A 6 28.43 24.99 22.66
CA LYS A 6 28.20 23.73 21.90
C LYS A 6 27.71 22.58 22.77
N LYS A 7 28.11 22.53 24.06
CA LYS A 7 27.69 21.48 24.99
C LYS A 7 26.24 21.67 25.45
N GLU A 8 25.86 22.92 25.71
CA GLU A 8 24.49 23.31 26.05
C GLU A 8 23.52 23.08 24.88
N ALA A 9 23.92 23.44 23.65
CA ALA A 9 23.11 23.17 22.46
C ALA A 9 22.87 21.67 22.22
N LYS A 10 23.89 20.81 22.46
CA LYS A 10 23.72 19.35 22.38
C LYS A 10 22.80 18.80 23.46
N ALA A 11 22.87 19.34 24.68
CA ALA A 11 21.99 18.93 25.78
C ALA A 11 20.53 19.32 25.52
N GLN A 12 20.29 20.54 25.03
CA GLN A 12 18.95 20.99 24.61
C GLN A 12 18.39 20.15 23.47
N GLN A 13 19.19 19.85 22.45
CA GLN A 13 18.75 19.00 21.33
C GLN A 13 18.42 17.57 21.78
N LYS A 14 19.15 17.03 22.77
CA LYS A 14 18.87 15.73 23.37
C LYS A 14 17.56 15.75 24.18
N ALA A 15 17.29 16.82 24.92
CA ALA A 15 16.05 16.98 25.68
C ALA A 15 14.82 17.09 24.76
N ILE A 16 14.92 17.87 23.67
CA ILE A 16 13.84 17.98 22.66
C ILE A 16 13.53 16.62 22.05
N ARG A 17 14.55 15.86 21.61
CA ARG A 17 14.34 14.51 21.06
C ARG A 17 13.72 13.53 22.05
N ALA A 18 14.07 13.64 23.33
CA ALA A 18 13.50 12.78 24.36
C ALA A 18 12.01 13.05 24.57
N GLU A 19 11.62 14.33 24.56
CA GLU A 19 10.22 14.74 24.67
C GLU A 19 9.42 14.36 23.42
N GLU A 20 9.97 14.59 22.22
CA GLU A 20 9.36 14.13 20.97
C GLU A 20 9.13 12.62 20.95
N ASN A 21 10.10 11.83 21.42
CA ASN A 21 9.96 10.38 21.51
C ASN A 21 8.91 9.97 22.56
N LYS A 22 8.83 10.67 23.69
CA LYS A 22 7.82 10.42 24.72
C LYS A 22 6.41 10.63 24.17
N GLN A 23 6.18 11.76 23.51
CA GLN A 23 4.89 12.07 22.87
C GLN A 23 4.54 11.04 21.79
N ARG A 24 5.51 10.58 21.00
CA ARG A 24 5.29 9.50 20.02
C ARG A 24 4.83 8.21 20.66
N VAL A 25 5.49 7.77 21.73
CA VAL A 25 5.11 6.54 22.46
C VAL A 25 3.70 6.65 23.02
N GLU A 26 3.31 7.81 23.54
CA GLU A 26 1.95 8.07 24.03
C GLU A 26 0.90 8.01 22.91
N ILE A 27 1.17 8.61 21.74
CA ILE A 27 0.27 8.52 20.58
C ILE A 27 0.17 7.07 20.11
N LEU A 28 1.28 6.36 19.94
CA LEU A 28 1.31 4.96 19.49
C LEU A 28 0.51 4.02 20.40
N ALA A 29 0.50 4.29 21.70
CA ALA A 29 -0.25 3.51 22.67
C ALA A 29 -1.78 3.66 22.50
N GLN A 30 -2.24 4.74 21.87
CA GLN A 30 -3.65 5.02 21.61
C GLN A 30 -4.13 4.48 20.26
N ILE A 31 -3.21 4.15 19.36
CA ILE A 31 -3.56 3.67 18.01
C ILE A 31 -4.16 2.27 18.09
N THR A 32 -5.28 2.09 17.42
CA THR A 32 -5.98 0.82 17.27
C THR A 32 -5.12 -0.12 16.44
N ARG A 33 -4.64 -1.21 17.06
CA ARG A 33 -3.87 -2.23 16.34
C ARG A 33 -4.77 -3.00 15.39
N HIS A 34 -4.31 -3.16 14.15
CA HIS A 34 -4.98 -3.95 13.14
C HIS A 34 -4.02 -4.98 12.55
N ARG A 35 -4.48 -6.22 12.34
CA ARG A 35 -3.64 -7.34 11.88
C ARG A 35 -2.98 -7.12 10.51
N ALA A 36 -3.57 -6.26 9.69
CA ALA A 36 -3.07 -5.91 8.37
C ALA A 36 -2.00 -4.80 8.40
N ILE A 37 -1.72 -4.20 9.57
CA ILE A 37 -0.79 -3.08 9.70
C ILE A 37 0.37 -3.53 10.58
N ASP A 38 1.53 -3.70 9.95
CA ASP A 38 2.80 -3.89 10.63
C ASP A 38 3.48 -2.54 10.79
N GLN A 39 3.87 -2.22 12.04
CA GLN A 39 4.62 -1.01 12.36
C GLN A 39 6.06 -1.33 12.76
N GLU A 40 6.99 -0.53 12.27
CA GLU A 40 8.40 -0.55 12.65
C GLU A 40 8.85 0.86 13.06
N ASN A 41 9.95 0.93 13.81
CA ASN A 41 10.58 2.19 14.20
C ASN A 41 9.60 3.21 14.81
N GLU A 42 8.78 2.75 15.77
CA GLU A 42 7.81 3.59 16.48
C GLU A 42 6.80 4.26 15.50
N GLY A 43 6.27 3.47 14.57
CA GLY A 43 5.27 3.91 13.59
C GLY A 43 5.80 4.82 12.50
N ARG A 44 7.12 5.03 12.40
CA ARG A 44 7.73 5.76 11.27
C ARG A 44 7.65 4.98 9.97
N ASN A 45 7.79 3.67 10.08
CA ASN A 45 7.73 2.75 8.97
C ASN A 45 6.45 1.93 9.10
N LEU A 46 5.57 2.03 8.12
CA LEU A 46 4.36 1.23 8.07
C LEU A 46 4.36 0.32 6.86
N MET A 47 3.92 -0.91 7.09
CA MET A 47 3.54 -1.86 6.06
C MET A 47 2.08 -2.22 6.25
N VAL A 48 1.28 -2.03 5.21
CA VAL A 48 -0.15 -2.37 5.19
C VAL A 48 -0.36 -3.48 4.17
N GLU A 49 -0.89 -4.63 4.60
CA GLU A 49 -1.26 -5.73 3.71
C GLU A 49 -2.78 -5.84 3.56
N CYS A 50 -3.29 -5.31 2.45
CA CYS A 50 -4.69 -5.38 2.06
C CYS A 50 -4.93 -6.67 1.24
N ASN A 51 -5.28 -7.76 1.92
CA ASN A 51 -5.42 -9.07 1.29
C ASN A 51 -6.88 -9.38 0.91
N PHE A 52 -7.19 -9.28 -0.40
CA PHE A 52 -8.50 -9.57 -0.98
C PHE A 52 -8.77 -11.07 -1.18
N LYS A 53 -7.91 -11.95 -0.65
CA LYS A 53 -8.19 -13.39 -0.65
C LYS A 53 -9.03 -13.76 0.55
N PRO A 54 -10.22 -14.35 0.35
CA PRO A 54 -11.06 -14.78 1.48
C PRO A 54 -10.42 -15.87 2.33
N THR A 55 -9.48 -16.63 1.77
CA THR A 55 -8.77 -17.71 2.47
C THR A 55 -7.54 -17.25 3.24
N SER A 56 -7.18 -15.96 3.20
CA SER A 56 -5.99 -15.45 3.87
C SER A 56 -6.22 -15.23 5.38
N PRO A 57 -5.25 -15.58 6.25
CA PRO A 57 -5.34 -15.30 7.69
C PRO A 57 -5.34 -13.78 8.00
N VAL A 58 -4.88 -12.96 7.05
CA VAL A 58 -4.86 -11.49 7.15
C VAL A 58 -5.82 -10.87 6.12
N THR A 59 -6.90 -11.58 5.78
CA THR A 59 -7.89 -11.07 4.85
C THR A 59 -8.51 -9.76 5.35
N ILE A 60 -8.85 -8.88 4.40
CA ILE A 60 -9.59 -7.65 4.71
C ILE A 60 -11.10 -7.85 4.67
N PHE A 61 -11.60 -9.07 4.50
CA PHE A 61 -13.03 -9.32 4.66
C PHE A 61 -13.36 -9.43 6.15
N GLY A 62 -14.41 -8.72 6.57
CA GLY A 62 -14.98 -8.81 7.89
C GLY A 62 -15.56 -10.19 8.17
N THR A 63 -15.89 -10.47 9.42
CA THR A 63 -16.48 -11.75 9.86
C THR A 63 -17.96 -11.92 9.49
N GLY A 64 -18.48 -11.12 8.54
CA GLY A 64 -19.89 -11.10 8.14
C GLY A 64 -20.32 -12.43 7.52
N THR A 65 -21.37 -13.03 8.08
CA THR A 65 -21.85 -14.39 7.78
C THR A 65 -22.79 -14.51 6.56
N ALA A 66 -22.84 -13.52 5.67
CA ALA A 66 -23.72 -13.55 4.51
C ALA A 66 -22.98 -13.98 3.23
N ILE A 67 -23.41 -15.11 2.67
CA ILE A 67 -22.96 -15.59 1.35
C ILE A 67 -23.32 -14.52 0.31
N GLY A 68 -22.31 -13.90 -0.31
CA GLY A 68 -22.48 -13.05 -1.50
C GLY A 68 -22.18 -11.56 -1.35
N THR A 69 -21.87 -11.06 -0.16
CA THR A 69 -21.36 -9.68 0.03
C THR A 69 -20.10 -9.73 0.90
N MET A 70 -18.96 -9.49 0.28
CA MET A 70 -17.67 -9.38 0.94
C MET A 70 -17.60 -8.03 1.68
N ASP A 71 -18.09 -7.97 2.92
CA ASP A 71 -17.96 -6.77 3.74
C ASP A 71 -16.48 -6.49 4.00
N ILE A 72 -15.95 -5.39 3.45
CA ILE A 72 -14.56 -4.99 3.65
C ILE A 72 -14.41 -4.43 5.08
N ASP A 73 -13.38 -4.87 5.79
CA ASP A 73 -13.05 -4.44 7.14
C ASP A 73 -12.56 -3.00 7.13
N GLN A 74 -13.49 -2.07 7.39
CA GLN A 74 -13.23 -0.63 7.43
C GLN A 74 -12.33 -0.21 8.61
N ASN A 75 -12.08 -1.08 9.60
CA ASN A 75 -11.21 -0.74 10.72
C ASN A 75 -9.76 -0.54 10.29
N ILE A 76 -9.34 -1.15 9.18
CA ILE A 76 -8.01 -0.92 8.62
C ILE A 76 -7.82 0.55 8.20
N LEU A 77 -8.85 1.17 7.64
CA LEU A 77 -8.81 2.57 7.20
C LEU A 77 -8.67 3.51 8.40
N LYS A 78 -9.46 3.25 9.44
CA LYS A 78 -9.38 3.99 10.70
C LYS A 78 -7.99 3.86 11.33
N SER A 79 -7.48 2.63 11.46
CA SER A 79 -6.13 2.41 12.00
C SER A 79 -5.06 3.09 11.15
N LEU A 80 -5.17 3.06 9.82
CA LEU A 80 -4.24 3.73 8.92
C LEU A 80 -4.26 5.26 9.12
N GLU A 81 -5.45 5.85 9.26
CA GLU A 81 -5.61 7.29 9.49
C GLU A 81 -4.99 7.73 10.83
N GLU A 82 -5.10 6.91 11.88
CA GLU A 82 -4.51 7.19 13.20
C GLU A 82 -2.97 7.32 13.15
N TYR A 83 -2.31 6.73 12.14
CA TYR A 83 -0.86 6.83 11.94
C TYR A 83 -0.38 8.03 11.11
N ARG A 84 -1.28 8.84 10.56
CA ARG A 84 -0.96 9.88 9.56
C ARG A 84 0.11 10.90 9.98
N SER A 85 0.21 11.19 11.28
CA SER A 85 1.15 12.17 11.84
C SER A 85 2.50 11.56 12.22
N LEU A 86 2.58 10.23 12.36
CA LEU A 86 3.79 9.54 12.82
C LEU A 86 4.66 9.01 11.67
N THR A 87 4.00 8.60 10.59
CA THR A 87 4.60 7.81 9.51
C THR A 87 5.42 8.68 8.56
N THR A 88 6.63 8.23 8.26
CA THR A 88 7.51 8.83 7.26
C THR A 88 7.70 7.97 6.03
N ASP A 89 7.54 6.65 6.17
CA ASP A 89 7.74 5.68 5.11
C ASP A 89 6.58 4.68 5.13
N LEU A 90 5.80 4.64 4.05
CA LEU A 90 4.59 3.84 3.95
C LEU A 90 4.69 2.88 2.78
N LYS A 91 4.42 1.60 3.05
CA LYS A 91 4.32 0.54 2.05
C LYS A 91 2.92 -0.07 2.14
N ILE A 92 2.22 -0.14 1.02
CA ILE A 92 0.91 -0.78 0.92
C ILE A 92 0.99 -1.92 -0.08
N LYS A 93 0.51 -3.09 0.31
CA LYS A 93 0.43 -4.29 -0.51
C LYS A 93 -1.03 -4.67 -0.69
N PHE A 94 -1.53 -4.53 -1.89
CA PHE A 94 -2.82 -5.10 -2.29
C PHE A 94 -2.57 -6.49 -2.86
N VAL A 95 -3.15 -7.52 -2.23
CA VAL A 95 -3.00 -8.92 -2.64
C VAL A 95 -4.32 -9.39 -3.24
N PHE A 96 -4.33 -9.59 -4.55
CA PHE A 96 -5.51 -10.07 -5.27
C PHE A 96 -5.53 -11.60 -5.34
N PRO A 97 -6.73 -12.21 -5.31
CA PRO A 97 -6.88 -13.63 -5.62
C PRO A 97 -6.43 -13.93 -7.04
N HIS A 98 -6.24 -15.22 -7.35
CA HIS A 98 -6.09 -15.66 -8.73
C HIS A 98 -7.34 -15.25 -9.52
N PRO A 99 -7.22 -14.68 -10.73
CA PRO A 99 -8.38 -14.46 -11.60
C PRO A 99 -9.01 -15.81 -11.96
N ASP A 100 -10.20 -16.11 -11.44
CA ASP A 100 -11.07 -17.20 -11.86
C ASP A 100 -12.04 -16.73 -12.95
N GLU A 101 -12.67 -17.68 -13.65
CA GLU A 101 -13.54 -17.42 -14.82
C GLU A 101 -14.74 -16.51 -14.51
N GLU A 102 -15.14 -16.39 -13.22
CA GLU A 102 -16.22 -15.49 -12.77
C GLU A 102 -15.77 -14.03 -12.59
N TRP A 103 -14.48 -13.79 -12.36
CA TRP A 103 -13.93 -12.44 -12.19
C TRP A 103 -13.51 -11.94 -13.55
N ASP A 104 -14.52 -11.55 -14.32
CA ASP A 104 -14.48 -11.07 -15.69
C ASP A 104 -13.57 -9.85 -15.86
N SER A 105 -12.26 -10.06 -15.76
CA SER A 105 -11.18 -9.12 -16.03
C SER A 105 -11.17 -7.83 -15.16
N ARG A 106 -12.01 -7.73 -14.11
CA ARG A 106 -12.12 -6.52 -13.27
C ARG A 106 -12.16 -6.85 -11.78
N ILE A 107 -11.55 -5.97 -10.99
CA ILE A 107 -11.74 -5.97 -9.53
C ILE A 107 -13.19 -5.58 -9.21
N PRO A 108 -13.84 -6.20 -8.20
CA PRO A 108 -15.15 -5.81 -7.73
C PRO A 108 -15.17 -4.34 -7.29
N GLN A 109 -16.32 -3.68 -7.47
CA GLN A 109 -16.48 -2.27 -7.17
C GLN A 109 -16.12 -1.93 -5.71
N ASP A 110 -16.49 -2.78 -4.75
CA ASP A 110 -16.17 -2.54 -3.33
C ASP A 110 -14.67 -2.56 -3.07
N GLN A 111 -13.91 -3.42 -3.77
CA GLN A 111 -12.46 -3.47 -3.68
C GLN A 111 -11.83 -2.24 -4.33
N GLU A 112 -12.37 -1.77 -5.46
CA GLU A 112 -11.93 -0.52 -6.10
C GLU A 112 -12.19 0.69 -5.18
N ASN A 113 -13.38 0.78 -4.59
CA ASN A 113 -13.74 1.84 -3.64
C ASN A 113 -12.81 1.83 -2.43
N PHE A 114 -12.50 0.65 -1.88
CA PHE A 114 -11.58 0.52 -0.77
C PHE A 114 -10.15 0.99 -1.13
N ILE A 115 -9.63 0.61 -2.32
CA ILE A 115 -8.33 1.08 -2.81
C ILE A 115 -8.33 2.61 -2.92
N LEU A 116 -9.42 3.20 -3.41
CA LEU A 116 -9.58 4.65 -3.49
C LEU A 116 -9.59 5.32 -2.10
N GLU A 117 -10.28 4.73 -1.12
CA GLU A 117 -10.28 5.24 0.25
C GLU A 117 -8.90 5.18 0.90
N VAL A 118 -8.16 4.08 0.68
CA VAL A 118 -6.75 4.00 1.10
C VAL A 118 -5.94 5.14 0.47
N ALA A 119 -6.10 5.39 -0.84
CA ALA A 119 -5.42 6.49 -1.51
C ALA A 119 -5.74 7.85 -0.88
N MET A 120 -7.03 8.13 -0.63
CA MET A 120 -7.48 9.38 0.01
C MET A 120 -6.89 9.55 1.40
N ILE A 121 -6.84 8.48 2.21
CA ILE A 121 -6.24 8.51 3.54
C ILE A 121 -4.74 8.77 3.44
N THR A 122 -4.02 8.12 2.52
CA THR A 122 -2.58 8.37 2.35
C THR A 122 -2.26 9.82 1.98
N ASP A 123 -3.15 10.50 1.24
CA ASP A 123 -3.02 11.92 0.92
C ASP A 123 -3.16 12.87 2.14
N THR A 124 -3.61 12.35 3.29
CA THR A 124 -3.68 13.08 4.57
C THR A 124 -2.42 12.97 5.41
N PHE A 125 -1.43 12.14 5.00
CA PHE A 125 -0.22 11.94 5.79
C PHE A 125 0.66 13.19 5.77
N GLU A 126 0.99 13.69 6.96
CA GLU A 126 1.63 14.99 7.13
C GLU A 126 3.15 14.92 6.91
N ASN A 127 3.75 13.77 7.26
CA ASN A 127 5.19 13.59 7.32
C ASN A 127 5.74 12.58 6.31
N LEU A 128 4.89 12.12 5.38
CA LEU A 128 5.25 11.05 4.45
C LEU A 128 6.31 11.51 3.45
N LYS A 129 7.43 10.77 3.42
CA LYS A 129 8.57 11.01 2.54
C LYS A 129 8.61 10.01 1.41
N THR A 130 8.38 8.74 1.72
CA THR A 130 8.36 7.65 0.75
C THR A 130 7.04 6.91 0.80
N PHE A 131 6.50 6.61 -0.36
CA PHE A 131 5.28 5.84 -0.51
C PHE A 131 5.46 4.76 -1.57
N VAL A 132 5.22 3.49 -1.21
CA VAL A 132 5.34 2.39 -2.16
C VAL A 132 4.07 1.57 -2.17
N VAL A 133 3.49 1.38 -3.35
CA VAL A 133 2.33 0.52 -3.56
C VAL A 133 2.76 -0.73 -4.31
N TYR A 134 2.37 -1.89 -3.81
CA TYR A 134 2.53 -3.18 -4.44
C TYR A 134 1.16 -3.73 -4.80
N PHE A 135 0.97 -4.12 -6.05
CA PHE A 135 -0.09 -5.02 -6.45
C PHE A 135 0.48 -6.43 -6.61
N LYS A 136 0.06 -7.36 -5.75
CA LYS A 136 0.46 -8.76 -5.80
C LYS A 136 -0.67 -9.59 -6.40
N VAL A 137 -0.35 -10.30 -7.46
CA VAL A 137 -1.26 -11.18 -8.19
C VAL A 137 -0.65 -12.59 -8.22
N GLU A 138 -1.49 -13.60 -8.04
CA GLU A 138 -1.08 -15.01 -8.11
C GLU A 138 -1.28 -15.58 -9.50
N THR A 139 -0.87 -14.86 -10.53
CA THR A 139 -0.89 -15.37 -11.90
C THR A 139 0.20 -14.65 -12.69
N ASN A 140 0.33 -14.95 -13.98
CA ASN A 140 1.25 -14.23 -14.84
C ASN A 140 0.74 -12.79 -15.12
N ILE A 141 1.62 -11.94 -15.63
CA ILE A 141 1.28 -10.51 -15.84
C ILE A 141 0.17 -10.31 -16.88
N GLU A 142 0.08 -11.17 -17.90
CA GLU A 142 -0.89 -11.04 -19.00
C GLU A 142 -2.32 -11.28 -18.51
N ASN A 143 -2.51 -12.33 -17.70
CA ASN A 143 -3.79 -12.68 -17.09
C ASN A 143 -4.19 -11.69 -15.98
N ALA A 144 -3.22 -11.16 -15.24
CA ALA A 144 -3.46 -10.18 -14.19
C ALA A 144 -3.74 -8.76 -14.73
N TRP A 145 -3.35 -8.49 -15.98
CA TRP A 145 -3.33 -7.13 -16.53
C TRP A 145 -4.68 -6.40 -16.41
N PRO A 146 -5.82 -7.03 -16.75
CA PRO A 146 -7.12 -6.36 -16.64
C PRO A 146 -7.48 -5.95 -15.20
N GLN A 147 -7.19 -6.79 -14.20
CA GLN A 147 -7.41 -6.49 -12.78
C GLN A 147 -6.50 -5.35 -12.31
N LEU A 148 -5.23 -5.39 -12.69
CA LEU A 148 -4.23 -4.38 -12.33
C LEU A 148 -4.55 -3.00 -12.93
N ARG A 149 -5.10 -2.97 -14.14
CA ARG A 149 -5.50 -1.73 -14.82
C ARG A 149 -6.55 -0.96 -14.01
N SER A 150 -7.55 -1.65 -13.47
CA SER A 150 -8.59 -1.03 -12.65
C SER A 150 -8.06 -0.58 -11.28
N ALA A 151 -7.12 -1.31 -10.69
CA ALA A 151 -6.50 -0.94 -9.42
C ALA A 151 -5.52 0.24 -9.54
N ALA A 152 -4.96 0.49 -10.73
CA ALA A 152 -3.96 1.52 -10.99
C ALA A 152 -4.51 2.96 -10.99
N HIS A 153 -5.79 3.19 -10.67
CA HIS A 153 -6.39 4.52 -10.48
C HIS A 153 -5.87 5.28 -9.22
N PHE A 154 -4.71 4.90 -8.67
CA PHE A 154 -4.11 5.54 -7.51
C PHE A 154 -3.62 6.96 -7.87
N TYR A 155 -4.39 7.98 -7.50
CA TYR A 155 -4.04 9.40 -7.72
C TYR A 155 -3.04 9.86 -6.65
N ALA A 156 -1.75 9.74 -6.93
CA ALA A 156 -0.67 10.26 -6.09
C ALA A 156 -0.49 11.78 -6.28
N ASN A 157 -1.38 12.62 -5.73
CA ASN A 157 -1.32 14.07 -5.98
C ASN A 157 -0.38 14.84 -5.04
N LYS A 158 0.11 14.25 -3.94
CA LYS A 158 0.94 14.99 -2.93
C LYS A 158 2.28 14.36 -2.53
N PHE A 159 2.61 13.16 -2.98
CA PHE A 159 3.81 12.47 -2.47
C PHE A 159 5.12 13.02 -3.03
N ARG A 160 6.12 13.20 -2.16
CA ARG A 160 7.48 13.64 -2.54
C ARG A 160 8.23 12.59 -3.38
N GLY A 161 7.84 11.33 -3.26
CA GLY A 161 8.32 10.21 -4.07
C GLY A 161 7.38 9.03 -3.88
N TRP A 162 6.97 8.42 -4.99
CA TRP A 162 6.13 7.23 -4.97
C TRP A 162 6.64 6.17 -5.94
N GLU A 163 6.38 4.91 -5.63
CA GLU A 163 6.70 3.78 -6.49
C GLU A 163 5.53 2.82 -6.61
N LEU A 164 5.28 2.34 -7.82
CA LEU A 164 4.31 1.29 -8.10
C LEU A 164 5.02 0.03 -8.56
N TRP A 165 4.75 -1.06 -7.87
CA TRP A 165 5.29 -2.37 -8.15
C TRP A 165 4.17 -3.37 -8.42
N VAL A 166 4.38 -4.22 -9.41
CA VAL A 166 3.56 -5.42 -9.61
C VAL A 166 4.40 -6.63 -9.26
N CYS A 167 3.85 -7.50 -8.41
CA CYS A 167 4.40 -8.80 -8.09
C CYS A 167 3.50 -9.85 -8.72
N TYR A 168 4.03 -10.64 -9.64
CA TYR A 168 3.30 -11.70 -10.33
C TYR A 168 4.08 -13.01 -10.27
N MET A 169 3.39 -14.12 -10.48
CA MET A 169 4.04 -15.43 -10.50
C MET A 169 4.60 -15.67 -11.91
N GLY A 170 5.86 -16.13 -12.02
CA GLY A 170 6.45 -16.48 -13.32
C GLY A 170 5.66 -17.56 -14.07
N GLU A 171 5.99 -17.77 -15.35
CA GLU A 171 5.25 -18.59 -16.34
C GLU A 171 5.02 -20.08 -15.98
N ILE A 172 5.54 -20.56 -14.84
CA ILE A 172 5.42 -21.96 -14.44
C ILE A 172 4.10 -22.16 -13.68
N VAL A 173 3.11 -22.67 -14.40
CA VAL A 173 1.90 -23.29 -13.83
C VAL A 173 2.13 -24.80 -13.70
N ASP A 174 1.73 -25.37 -12.57
CA ASP A 174 1.73 -26.83 -12.41
C ASP A 174 0.57 -27.49 -13.18
N LYS A 175 0.46 -28.82 -13.07
CA LYS A 175 -0.59 -29.60 -13.75
C LYS A 175 -2.01 -29.24 -13.32
N ASP A 176 -2.16 -28.57 -12.18
CA ASP A 176 -3.43 -28.11 -11.63
C ASP A 176 -3.67 -26.61 -11.94
N ASN A 177 -2.88 -26.04 -12.86
CA ASN A 177 -2.91 -24.64 -13.25
C ASN A 177 -2.62 -23.68 -12.08
N LYS A 178 -1.94 -24.16 -11.03
CA LYS A 178 -1.52 -23.31 -9.91
C LYS A 178 -0.15 -22.70 -10.19
N PRO A 179 0.07 -21.43 -9.83
CA PRO A 179 1.36 -20.78 -10.05
C PRO A 179 2.41 -21.39 -9.12
N THR A 180 3.47 -21.96 -9.69
CA THR A 180 4.61 -22.53 -8.95
C THR A 180 5.92 -21.78 -9.19
N GLY A 181 5.90 -20.76 -10.05
CA GLY A 181 7.04 -19.90 -10.34
C GLY A 181 7.51 -19.06 -9.15
N THR A 182 8.76 -18.60 -9.19
CA THR A 182 9.27 -17.59 -8.26
C THR A 182 8.52 -16.27 -8.46
N PRO A 183 8.12 -15.56 -7.38
CA PRO A 183 7.51 -14.23 -7.50
C PRO A 183 8.46 -13.26 -8.22
N VAL A 184 7.97 -12.63 -9.28
CA VAL A 184 8.70 -11.62 -10.05
C VAL A 184 8.17 -10.25 -9.66
N TYR A 185 9.07 -9.39 -9.19
CA TYR A 185 8.77 -8.00 -8.85
C TYR A 185 9.19 -7.09 -10.00
N LYS A 186 8.24 -6.30 -10.51
CA LYS A 186 8.48 -5.35 -11.59
C LYS A 186 8.00 -3.96 -11.17
N GLN A 187 8.90 -2.99 -11.22
CA GLN A 187 8.53 -1.59 -11.06
C GLN A 187 7.79 -1.14 -12.32
N CYS A 188 6.52 -0.79 -12.17
CA CYS A 188 5.67 -0.32 -13.26
C CYS A 188 5.76 1.20 -13.43
N GLY A 189 6.12 1.91 -12.37
CA GLY A 189 6.71 3.24 -12.49
C GLY A 189 6.96 3.88 -11.12
N ALA A 190 7.44 5.11 -11.17
CA ALA A 190 7.77 5.92 -10.02
C ALA A 190 7.65 7.40 -10.41
N GLY A 191 7.39 8.27 -9.45
CA GLY A 191 7.19 9.70 -9.72
C GLY A 191 7.40 10.58 -8.50
N GLY A 192 7.40 11.90 -8.74
CA GLY A 192 7.51 12.93 -7.71
C GLY A 192 6.27 13.83 -7.63
N PRO A 193 6.29 14.88 -6.78
CA PRO A 193 5.12 15.68 -6.43
C PRO A 193 4.58 16.58 -7.56
N LEU A 194 5.31 16.69 -8.68
CA LEU A 194 4.92 17.44 -9.89
C LEU A 194 4.61 16.52 -11.08
N ASP A 195 4.64 15.20 -10.88
CA ASP A 195 4.45 14.23 -11.93
C ASP A 195 2.96 14.08 -12.28
N ARG A 196 2.44 15.04 -13.07
CA ARG A 196 1.07 15.07 -13.59
C ARG A 196 0.80 14.02 -14.67
N SER A 197 1.76 13.12 -14.93
CA SER A 197 1.67 12.09 -15.97
C SER A 197 0.53 11.08 -15.74
N LEU A 198 -0.14 11.10 -14.58
CA LEU A 198 -1.25 10.21 -14.21
C LEU A 198 -2.46 10.24 -15.16
N SER A 199 -2.66 11.28 -15.97
CA SER A 199 -3.65 11.23 -17.08
C SER A 199 -3.24 10.29 -18.23
N GLY A 200 -1.99 9.81 -18.23
CA GLY A 200 -1.37 8.99 -19.26
C GLY A 200 -0.98 7.57 -18.83
N TRP A 201 -1.19 7.15 -17.58
CA TRP A 201 -0.75 5.83 -17.09
C TRP A 201 -1.52 4.66 -17.70
N ARG A 202 -2.84 4.81 -17.86
CA ARG A 202 -3.65 3.91 -18.68
C ARG A 202 -3.07 3.80 -20.09
N LYS A 203 -2.66 4.92 -20.69
CA LYS A 203 -2.05 4.96 -22.03
C LYS A 203 -0.65 4.30 -22.07
N ALA A 204 0.20 4.56 -21.08
CA ALA A 204 1.57 4.02 -21.02
C ALA A 204 1.57 2.51 -20.76
N LEU A 205 0.65 2.04 -19.92
CA LEU A 205 0.52 0.62 -19.62
C LEU A 205 -0.32 -0.13 -20.67
N ASP A 206 -1.37 0.46 -21.23
CA ASP A 206 -2.08 -0.09 -22.41
C ASP A 206 -1.09 -0.22 -23.60
N LYS A 207 -0.20 0.76 -23.81
CA LYS A 207 0.85 0.69 -24.84
C LYS A 207 1.88 -0.42 -24.57
N ARG A 208 2.13 -0.76 -23.31
CA ARG A 208 3.20 -1.71 -22.91
C ARG A 208 2.70 -3.15 -22.73
N TYR A 209 1.44 -3.32 -22.32
CA TYR A 209 0.85 -4.61 -21.95
C TYR A 209 -0.53 -4.86 -22.57
N GLY A 210 -1.20 -3.83 -23.09
CA GLY A 210 -2.52 -3.94 -23.73
C GLY A 210 -2.47 -4.35 -25.21
N GLY A 211 -1.31 -4.77 -25.74
CA GLY A 211 -1.18 -5.27 -27.11
C GLY A 211 -1.49 -4.22 -28.19
N GLY A 212 -0.98 -2.99 -28.03
CA GLY A 212 -1.29 -1.89 -28.96
C GLY A 212 -0.91 -2.18 -30.41
N ASN A 213 -1.92 -2.19 -31.29
CA ASN A 213 -1.83 -1.56 -32.60
C ASN A 213 -2.04 -0.05 -32.44
#